data_AF-A0A804PUN4-F1
#
_entry.id   AF-A0A804PUN4-F1
#
_cell.length_a   1.000
_cell.length_b   1.000
_cell.length_c   1.000
_cell.angle_alpha   90.00
_cell.angle_beta   90.00
_cell.angle_gamma   90.00
#
_symmetry.space_group_name_H-M   'P 1'
#
loop_
_entity.id
_entity.type
_entity.pdbx_description
1 polymer ?
#
loop_
_entity_poly.entity_id
_entity_poly.type
_entity_poly.pdbx_seq_one_letter_code
_entity_poly.pdbx_strand_id
1 'polypeptide(L)'
;MSDLDIQIPTAFDPFAEANARDSGAAAGSKDYVHVRIQQRNGRKSLTTVQGLKKEFSYSKILKDLKKEFCCNGRHKLFSNEEKILLNKRVPDLVYLDD
;
A
#
# COMPACT_ATOMS: atom_id res chain seq x y z
N MET A 1 -39.59 -36.72 -1.59
CA MET A 1 -38.43 -35.94 -1.15
C MET A 1 -37.21 -36.78 -1.46
N SER A 2 -36.49 -36.44 -2.53
CA SER A 2 -35.26 -37.09 -2.95
C SER A 2 -34.19 -36.02 -2.94
N ASP A 3 -33.43 -35.95 -1.86
CA ASP A 3 -32.28 -35.06 -1.71
C ASP A 3 -31.22 -35.47 -2.73
N LEU A 4 -31.04 -34.61 -3.73
CA LEU A 4 -30.12 -34.80 -4.83
C LEU A 4 -28.83 -34.07 -4.47
N ASP A 5 -27.94 -34.77 -3.77
CA ASP A 5 -26.56 -34.33 -3.48
C ASP A 5 -25.73 -34.29 -4.77
N ILE A 6 -25.99 -33.30 -5.64
CA ILE A 6 -25.11 -32.96 -6.75
C ILE A 6 -24.01 -32.06 -6.19
N GLN A 7 -22.86 -32.66 -5.87
CA GLN A 7 -21.60 -31.92 -5.67
C GLN A 7 -21.20 -31.29 -7.01
N ILE A 8 -21.61 -30.04 -7.22
CA ILE A 8 -21.12 -29.21 -8.33
C ILE A 8 -19.61 -29.03 -8.10
N PRO A 9 -18.72 -29.43 -9.03
CA PRO A 9 -17.31 -29.12 -8.91
C PRO A 9 -17.17 -27.60 -8.87
N THR A 10 -16.75 -27.09 -7.72
CA THR A 10 -16.45 -25.67 -7.52
C THR A 10 -15.50 -25.22 -8.62
N ALA A 11 -15.77 -24.05 -9.23
CA ALA A 11 -14.97 -23.50 -10.31
C ALA A 11 -13.47 -23.58 -9.96
N PHE A 12 -12.71 -24.32 -10.77
CA PHE A 12 -11.26 -24.44 -10.62
C PHE A 12 -10.63 -23.08 -10.87
N ASP A 13 -10.14 -22.43 -9.82
CA ASP A 13 -9.37 -21.19 -9.93
C ASP A 13 -7.88 -21.54 -10.07
N PRO A 14 -7.26 -21.33 -11.24
CA PRO A 14 -5.84 -21.60 -11.45
C PRO A 14 -4.93 -20.69 -10.60
N PHE A 15 -5.46 -19.61 -10.03
CA PHE A 15 -4.76 -18.74 -9.09
C PHE A 15 -5.03 -19.08 -7.63
N ALA A 16 -5.85 -20.10 -7.32
CA ALA A 16 -6.11 -20.49 -5.93
C ALA A 16 -4.81 -20.85 -5.20
N GLU A 17 -3.89 -21.57 -5.84
CA GLU A 17 -2.59 -21.90 -5.25
C GLU A 17 -1.64 -20.70 -5.19
N ALA A 18 -1.71 -19.78 -6.16
CA ALA A 18 -0.93 -18.55 -6.15
C ALA A 18 -1.37 -17.62 -5.00
N ASN A 19 -2.68 -17.46 -4.81
CA ASN A 19 -3.28 -16.75 -3.68
C ASN A 19 -3.03 -17.49 -2.35
N ALA A 20 -2.87 -18.82 -2.37
CA ALA A 20 -2.51 -19.65 -1.21
C ALA A 20 -1.03 -19.50 -0.79
N ARG A 21 -0.10 -19.36 -1.74
CA ARG A 21 1.33 -19.11 -1.45
C ARG A 21 1.59 -17.65 -1.10
N ASP A 22 0.80 -16.76 -1.68
CA ASP A 22 0.68 -15.37 -1.26
C ASP A 22 -0.35 -15.25 -0.12
N SER A 23 -0.65 -16.30 0.67
CA SER A 23 -1.62 -16.21 1.80
C SER A 23 -1.07 -15.51 3.06
N GLY A 24 0.06 -14.81 2.96
CA GLY A 24 0.28 -13.61 3.78
C GLY A 24 -0.53 -12.39 3.30
N ALA A 25 -0.94 -12.40 2.03
CA ALA A 25 -1.79 -11.45 1.31
C ALA A 25 -3.22 -11.97 1.06
N ALA A 26 -3.66 -12.99 1.82
CA ALA A 26 -5.04 -13.44 1.83
C ALA A 26 -6.00 -12.30 2.21
N ALA A 27 -6.85 -11.90 1.27
CA ALA A 27 -8.09 -11.17 1.49
C ALA A 27 -8.04 -10.03 2.54
N GLY A 28 -7.35 -8.93 2.22
CA GLY A 28 -7.59 -7.64 2.90
C GLY A 28 -6.36 -7.00 3.52
N SER A 29 -5.71 -6.15 2.72
CA SER A 29 -5.17 -4.84 3.13
C SER A 29 -4.13 -4.72 4.26
N LYS A 30 -3.70 -5.80 4.92
CA LYS A 30 -2.94 -5.66 6.19
C LYS A 30 -1.42 -5.62 6.07
N ASP A 31 -0.83 -6.16 5.00
CA ASP A 31 0.63 -6.23 4.86
C ASP A 31 1.22 -5.43 3.69
N TYR A 32 0.40 -4.88 2.80
CA TYR A 32 0.90 -4.07 1.69
C TYR A 32 1.19 -2.64 2.12
N VAL A 33 2.40 -2.17 1.78
CA VAL A 33 2.73 -0.75 1.86
C VAL A 33 2.19 -0.06 0.61
N HIS A 34 1.11 0.71 0.78
CA HIS A 34 0.53 1.47 -0.31
C HIS A 34 1.21 2.83 -0.43
N VAL A 35 2.01 3.01 -1.49
CA VAL A 35 2.52 4.32 -1.88
C VAL A 35 1.58 4.93 -2.90
N ARG A 36 0.98 6.07 -2.57
CA ARG A 36 0.04 6.80 -3.44
C ARG A 36 0.52 8.22 -3.65
N ILE A 37 0.34 8.75 -4.85
CA ILE A 37 0.64 10.13 -5.18
C ILE A 37 -0.69 10.85 -5.43
N GLN A 38 -0.89 11.99 -4.76
CA GLN A 38 -2.04 12.86 -4.94
C GLN A 38 -1.57 14.23 -5.40
N GLN A 39 -2.14 14.76 -6.48
CA GLN A 39 -1.85 16.10 -6.95
C GLN A 39 -2.48 17.15 -6.00
N ARG A 40 -1.72 18.19 -5.64
CA ARG A 40 -2.24 19.38 -4.95
C ARG A 40 -2.44 20.50 -5.97
N ASN A 41 -1.80 21.66 -5.77
CA ASN A 41 -1.95 22.81 -6.65
C ASN A 41 -0.79 22.85 -7.66
N GLY A 42 -1.12 22.94 -8.95
CA GLY A 42 -0.14 23.00 -10.03
C GLY A 42 0.82 21.81 -10.02
N ARG A 43 2.12 22.08 -9.95
CA ARG A 43 3.21 21.06 -9.95
C ARG A 43 3.52 20.46 -8.57
N LYS A 44 2.72 20.76 -7.55
CA LYS A 44 2.90 20.23 -6.18
C LYS A 44 2.10 18.94 -6.02
N SER A 45 2.73 17.91 -5.45
CA SER A 45 2.09 16.65 -5.11
C SER A 45 2.38 16.23 -3.67
N LEU A 46 1.51 15.35 -3.20
CA LEU A 46 1.49 14.76 -1.88
C LEU A 46 1.62 13.25 -2.04
N THR A 47 2.75 12.71 -1.62
CA THR A 47 2.95 11.26 -1.59
C THR A 47 2.54 10.75 -0.22
N THR A 48 1.60 9.81 -0.18
CA THR A 48 1.21 9.11 1.05
C THR A 48 1.72 7.69 1.04
N VAL A 49 2.42 7.30 2.10
CA VAL A 49 2.77 5.91 2.37
C VAL A 49 1.82 5.40 3.45
N GLN A 50 1.06 4.35 3.15
CA GLN A 50 0.07 3.71 4.03
C GLN A 50 0.47 2.24 4.22
N GLY A 51 -0.02 1.59 5.29
CA GLY A 51 0.26 0.16 5.52
C GLY A 51 1.64 -0.15 6.14
N LEU A 52 2.24 0.82 6.84
CA LEU A 52 3.46 0.56 7.62
C LEU A 52 3.11 -0.17 8.93
N LYS A 53 3.90 -1.21 9.27
CA LYS A 53 3.76 -1.93 10.54
C LYS A 53 4.07 -1.01 11.71
N LYS A 54 3.28 -1.11 12.78
CA LYS A 54 3.40 -0.28 14.01
C LYS A 54 4.74 -0.48 14.75
N GLU A 55 5.48 -1.53 14.43
CA GLU A 55 6.81 -1.81 14.98
C GLU A 55 7.87 -0.82 14.49
N PHE A 56 7.66 -0.17 13.34
CA PHE A 56 8.58 0.81 12.82
C PHE A 56 8.36 2.20 13.45
N SER A 57 9.46 2.83 13.88
CA SER A 57 9.40 4.20 14.36
C SER A 57 9.23 5.17 13.20
N TYR A 58 8.00 5.68 13.00
CA TYR A 58 7.68 6.72 12.02
C TYR A 58 8.60 7.94 12.14
N SER A 59 9.06 8.25 13.36
CA SER A 59 9.98 9.37 13.61
C SER A 59 11.34 9.20 12.92
N LYS A 60 11.89 7.98 12.87
CA LYS A 60 13.18 7.68 12.23
C LYS A 60 13.03 7.72 10.72
N ILE A 61 12.02 7.01 10.20
CA ILE A 61 11.68 6.99 8.78
C ILE A 61 11.47 8.42 8.25
N LEU A 62 10.74 9.26 8.98
CA LEU A 62 10.54 10.66 8.58
C LEU A 62 11.84 11.47 8.53
N LYS A 63 12.81 11.22 9.42
CA LYS A 63 14.09 11.94 9.41
C LYS A 63 14.91 11.55 8.19
N ASP A 64 14.98 10.25 7.91
CA ASP A 64 15.74 9.70 6.79
C ASP A 64 15.13 10.16 5.46
N LEU A 65 13.80 10.05 5.31
CA LEU A 65 13.08 10.53 4.14
C LEU A 65 13.24 12.05 3.95
N LYS A 66 13.22 12.86 5.01
CA LYS A 66 13.44 14.31 4.87
C LYS A 66 14.86 14.63 4.40
N LYS A 67 15.86 13.86 4.85
CA LYS A 67 17.27 14.05 4.55
C LYS A 67 17.61 13.62 3.12
N GLU A 68 17.18 12.42 2.72
CA GLU A 68 17.47 11.84 1.40
C GLU A 68 16.73 12.58 0.29
N PHE A 69 15.46 12.91 0.53
CA PHE A 69 14.60 13.50 -0.48
C PHE A 69 14.54 15.04 -0.43
N CYS A 70 15.22 15.72 0.50
CA CYS A 70 15.18 17.18 0.64
C CYS A 70 13.75 17.75 0.60
N CYS A 71 12.81 17.12 1.31
CA CYS A 71 11.39 17.46 1.25
C CYS A 71 10.73 17.55 2.60
N ASN A 72 9.60 18.26 2.64
CA ASN A 72 8.84 18.45 3.88
C ASN A 72 7.82 17.34 4.07
N GLY A 73 7.93 16.60 5.16
CA GLY A 73 7.02 15.51 5.52
C GLY A 73 6.46 15.57 6.93
N ARG A 74 5.32 14.90 7.13
CA ARG A 74 4.62 14.75 8.42
C ARG A 74 3.95 13.37 8.48
N HIS A 75 3.97 12.73 9.64
CA HIS A 75 3.06 11.61 9.89
C HIS A 75 1.69 12.18 10.25
N LYS A 76 0.62 11.52 9.81
CA LYS A 76 -0.74 11.85 10.23
C LYS A 76 -1.56 10.58 10.36
N LEU A 77 -2.29 10.47 11.47
CA LEU A 77 -3.31 9.46 11.67
C LEU A 77 -4.53 9.82 10.82
N PHE A 78 -4.94 8.90 9.95
CA PHE A 78 -6.17 8.98 9.18
C PHE A 78 -6.93 7.69 9.37
N SER A 79 -8.14 7.78 9.93
CA SER A 79 -9.04 6.63 10.12
C SER A 79 -8.34 5.40 10.71
N ASN A 80 -7.60 5.60 11.81
CA ASN A 80 -6.81 4.58 12.53
C ASN A 80 -5.58 4.02 11.80
N GLU A 81 -5.24 4.55 10.63
CA GLU A 81 -4.01 4.22 9.90
C GLU A 81 -3.00 5.36 9.98
N GLU A 82 -1.78 5.04 10.35
CA GLU A 82 -0.67 5.99 10.32
C GLU A 82 -0.16 6.14 8.88
N LYS A 83 -0.29 7.35 8.34
CA LYS A 83 0.14 7.68 6.98
C LYS A 83 1.33 8.63 7.05
N ILE A 84 2.39 8.34 6.30
CA ILE A 84 3.48 9.29 6.08
C ILE A 84 3.13 10.13 4.87
N LEU A 85 3.09 11.45 5.04
CA LEU A 85 2.84 12.41 3.97
C LEU A 85 4.13 13.15 3.63
N LEU A 86 4.58 13.05 2.39
CA LEU A 86 5.70 13.80 1.84
C LEU A 86 5.18 14.83 0.84
N ASN A 87 5.54 16.10 1.04
CA ASN A 87 5.28 17.15 0.05
C ASN A 87 6.44 17.20 -0.91
N LYS A 88 6.17 16.88 -2.16
CA LYS A 88 7.14 16.83 -3.24
C LYS A 88 6.64 17.69 -4.40
N ARG A 89 7.54 18.42 -5.07
CA ARG A 89 7.26 18.84 -6.44
C ARG A 89 7.36 17.58 -7.28
N VAL A 90 6.35 17.28 -8.11
CA VAL A 90 6.42 16.16 -9.07
C VAL A 90 7.66 16.41 -9.93
N PRO A 91 8.75 15.62 -9.80
CA PRO A 91 9.65 15.50 -10.93
C PRO A 91 8.93 14.59 -11.93
N ASP A 92 9.23 14.76 -13.20
CA ASP A 92 8.76 13.86 -14.24
C ASP A 92 8.89 12.42 -13.77
N LEU A 93 7.85 11.63 -14.03
CA LEU A 93 7.75 10.22 -13.72
C LEU A 93 9.01 9.52 -14.27
N VAL A 94 10.09 9.47 -13.48
CA VAL A 94 11.25 8.67 -13.81
C VAL A 94 10.84 7.28 -13.40
N TYR A 95 10.27 6.57 -14.37
CA TYR A 95 10.22 5.12 -14.40
C TYR A 95 11.58 4.63 -13.91
N LEU A 96 11.61 3.99 -12.73
CA LEU A 96 12.75 3.17 -12.38
C LEU A 96 12.64 1.92 -13.25
N ASP A 97 13.52 1.92 -14.23
CA ASP A 97 14.00 0.89 -15.15
C ASP A 97 13.65 -0.57 -14.78
N ASP A 98 12.72 -1.18 -15.52
CA ASP A 98 12.88 -2.34 -16.44
C ASP A 98 11.53 -2.67 -17.12
#